data_AF-A0A832J2Y2-F1
#
_entry.id   AF-A0A832J2Y2-F1
#
_cell.length_a   1.000
_cell.length_b   1.000
_cell.length_c   1.000
_cell.angle_alpha   90.00
_cell.angle_beta   90.00
_cell.angle_gamma   90.00
#
_symmetry.space_group_name_H-M   'P 1'
#
loop_
_entity.id
_entity.type
_entity.pdbx_description
1 polymer ?
#
loop_
_entity_poly.entity_id
_entity_poly.type
_entity_poly.pdbx_seq_one_letter_code
_entity_poly.pdbx_strand_id
1 'polypeptide(L)'
;MNGNNDSVNLMVLMRLQPINSLLEEQVAELADQTQEQCLRAGSTLFKEGDTSTDLIYLIEGEIEITSSSGETHTIKSSSSASRRPLSEQTPHHGTAVAISPILYISIDSDLVDTMLTWAESAAAESEEVIMSGNDIINIDTSSLKNKLQNSPNFRKLPAANIDLLLEKMEPIRICAGETIIRQGDEGDYFYVIEQGEALVTRTTDDDNNGDDAIDMIHLSEGSTFGESALISDNPRNATVSMQTNGVLLRLNKENFLKLMQEPTQDWVNYNEAMNKINKGAVWIDTRSHADFNSGHLACAINIPMNEAHRRSQGLDSSKHYICYCQTGRRSSATAFILSQYGLEVSVLKDGLPSIDTDIEMVAEAS
;
A
#
# COMPACT_ATOMS: atom_id res chain seq x y z
N MET A 1 10.75 33.85 -1.65
CA MET A 1 10.58 33.38 -0.26
C MET A 1 10.79 31.88 -0.33
N ASN A 2 12.00 31.41 -0.03
CA ASN A 2 12.34 29.99 -0.08
C ASN A 2 12.00 29.39 1.28
N GLY A 3 10.93 28.60 1.35
CA GLY A 3 10.69 27.73 2.49
C GLY A 3 11.70 26.59 2.44
N ASN A 4 12.63 26.56 3.39
CA ASN A 4 13.44 25.38 3.67
C ASN A 4 12.48 24.27 4.08
N ASN A 5 12.22 23.33 3.18
CA ASN A 5 11.51 22.10 3.51
C ASN A 5 12.57 21.21 4.16
N ASP A 6 12.68 21.22 5.49
CA ASP A 6 13.56 20.32 6.23
C ASP A 6 12.94 18.90 6.18
N SER A 7 13.02 18.27 5.01
CA SER A 7 12.62 16.88 4.77
C SER A 7 13.51 15.95 5.59
N VAL A 8 12.92 14.89 6.16
CA VAL A 8 13.66 13.90 6.96
C VAL A 8 14.80 13.29 6.14
N ASN A 9 15.96 13.10 6.76
CA ASN A 9 17.10 12.49 6.07
C ASN A 9 16.78 11.04 5.62
N LEU A 10 16.90 10.77 4.33
CA LEU A 10 16.65 9.46 3.73
C LEU A 10 17.37 8.31 4.45
N MET A 11 18.63 8.51 4.87
CA MET A 11 19.40 7.49 5.58
C MET A 11 18.84 7.14 6.96
N VAL A 12 18.07 8.04 7.57
CA VAL A 12 17.37 7.77 8.83
C VAL A 12 16.20 6.83 8.55
N LEU A 13 15.35 7.17 7.57
CA LEU A 13 14.18 6.37 7.21
C LEU A 13 14.55 4.94 6.77
N MET A 14 15.62 4.78 5.98
CA MET A 14 16.08 3.46 5.53
C MET A 14 16.54 2.51 6.65
N ARG A 15 16.67 3.01 7.89
CA ARG A 15 17.03 2.19 9.07
C ARG A 15 15.83 1.77 9.90
N LEU A 16 14.67 2.38 9.67
CA LEU A 16 13.44 2.15 10.43
C LEU A 16 12.70 0.95 9.85
N GLN A 17 12.15 0.10 10.71
CA GLN A 17 11.31 -1.03 10.34
C GLN A 17 9.84 -0.61 10.45
N PRO A 18 8.99 -0.91 9.46
CA PRO A 18 9.24 -1.72 8.26
C PRO A 18 9.76 -0.94 7.02
N ILE A 19 10.01 0.37 7.15
CA ILE A 19 10.38 1.28 6.05
C ILE A 19 11.64 0.82 5.29
N ASN A 20 12.57 0.15 5.96
CA ASN A 20 13.77 -0.43 5.37
C ASN A 20 13.52 -1.52 4.31
N SER A 21 12.27 -1.97 4.16
CA SER A 21 11.85 -2.92 3.12
C SER A 21 11.29 -2.24 1.86
N LEU A 22 11.19 -0.91 1.86
CA LEU A 22 10.76 -0.11 0.71
C LEU A 22 11.90 0.16 -0.28
N LEU A 23 11.54 0.48 -1.52
CA LEU A 23 12.49 0.95 -2.53
C LEU A 23 12.98 2.37 -2.22
N GLU A 24 14.19 2.72 -2.66
CA GLU A 24 14.80 4.03 -2.37
C GLU A 24 13.92 5.21 -2.84
N GLU A 25 13.28 5.08 -4.00
CA GLU A 25 12.35 6.09 -4.54
C GLU A 25 11.11 6.27 -3.65
N GLN A 26 10.57 5.19 -3.09
CA GLN A 26 9.42 5.24 -2.18
C GLN A 26 9.81 5.86 -0.83
N VAL A 27 11.03 5.56 -0.35
CA VAL A 27 11.57 6.20 0.86
C VAL A 27 11.79 7.70 0.63
N ALA A 28 12.20 8.11 -0.58
CA ALA A 28 12.32 9.52 -0.92
C ALA A 28 10.95 10.22 -0.93
N GLU A 29 9.92 9.59 -1.50
CA GLU A 29 8.55 10.11 -1.44
C GLU A 29 8.05 10.24 0.01
N LEU A 30 8.35 9.25 0.85
CA LEU A 30 7.99 9.27 2.26
C LEU A 30 8.72 10.38 3.01
N ALA A 31 10.00 10.61 2.69
CA ALA A 31 10.82 11.68 3.28
C ALA A 31 10.25 13.06 2.98
N ASP A 32 9.74 13.29 1.77
CA ASP A 32 9.12 14.56 1.37
C ASP A 32 7.80 14.83 2.10
N GLN A 33 7.10 13.77 2.53
CA GLN A 33 5.82 13.86 3.25
C GLN A 33 5.97 13.81 4.78
N THR A 34 7.17 13.53 5.29
CA THR A 34 7.42 13.39 6.72
C THR A 34 8.17 14.60 7.26
N GLN A 35 7.80 15.06 8.45
CA GLN A 35 8.47 16.16 9.14
C GLN A 35 9.02 15.70 10.49
N GLU A 36 10.22 16.19 10.82
CA GLU A 36 10.80 15.99 12.14
C GLU A 36 10.10 16.90 13.17
N GLN A 37 9.80 16.32 14.33
CA GLN A 37 9.10 16.99 15.42
C GLN A 37 9.94 16.93 16.69
N CYS A 38 9.94 18.02 17.45
CA CYS A 38 10.68 18.13 18.70
C CYS A 38 9.74 18.09 19.90
N LEU A 39 10.11 17.33 20.92
CA LEU A 39 9.40 17.32 22.19
C LEU A 39 10.37 17.56 23.35
N ARG A 40 9.95 18.35 24.34
CA ARG A 40 10.78 18.69 25.51
C ARG A 40 10.77 17.57 26.54
N ALA A 41 11.86 17.44 27.29
CA ALA A 41 11.93 16.57 28.47
C ALA A 41 10.73 16.80 29.42
N GLY A 42 10.17 15.71 29.91
CA GLY A 42 8.99 15.66 30.78
C GLY A 42 7.65 15.76 30.05
N SER A 43 7.63 15.95 28.73
CA SER A 43 6.38 16.03 27.96
C SER A 43 5.92 14.64 27.52
N THR A 44 4.61 14.43 27.50
CA THR A 44 3.98 13.21 27.00
C THR A 44 3.91 13.24 25.48
N LEU A 45 4.41 12.19 24.83
CA LEU A 45 4.32 12.00 23.38
C LEU A 45 2.96 11.42 22.99
N PHE A 46 2.53 10.37 23.68
CA PHE A 46 1.19 9.78 23.58
C PHE A 46 0.80 9.13 24.92
N LYS A 47 -0.49 8.89 25.11
CA LYS A 47 -1.08 8.29 26.30
C LYS A 47 -1.64 6.92 26.02
N GLU A 48 -1.77 6.15 27.10
CA GLU A 48 -2.53 4.91 27.08
C GLU A 48 -3.98 5.18 26.62
N GLY A 49 -4.46 4.37 25.69
CA GLY A 49 -5.79 4.50 25.08
C GLY A 49 -5.86 5.47 23.90
N ASP A 50 -4.77 6.18 23.55
CA ASP A 50 -4.74 6.97 22.32
C ASP A 50 -4.94 6.06 21.10
N THR A 51 -5.80 6.50 20.17
CA THR A 51 -6.24 5.70 19.02
C THR A 51 -5.53 6.07 17.74
N SER A 52 -4.41 6.79 17.82
CA SER A 52 -3.62 7.10 16.63
C SER A 52 -3.09 5.80 16.03
N THR A 53 -3.12 5.70 14.70
CA THR A 53 -2.54 4.58 13.96
C THR A 53 -1.17 4.93 13.40
N ASP A 54 -0.69 6.17 13.61
CA ASP A 54 0.61 6.61 13.11
C ASP A 54 1.76 5.79 13.68
N LEU A 55 2.74 5.48 12.83
CA LEU A 55 4.03 4.92 13.22
C LEU A 55 4.93 6.04 13.73
N ILE A 56 5.11 6.10 15.05
CA ILE A 56 5.90 7.12 15.72
C ILE A 56 7.30 6.57 15.99
N TYR A 57 8.35 7.21 15.48
CA TYR A 57 9.74 6.75 15.67
C TYR A 57 10.58 7.76 16.44
N LEU A 58 11.42 7.25 17.35
CA LEU A 58 12.40 8.05 18.08
C LEU A 58 13.68 8.22 17.24
N ILE A 59 13.97 9.45 16.81
CA ILE A 59 15.17 9.77 16.02
C ILE A 59 16.33 10.18 16.92
N GLU A 60 16.07 11.04 17.91
CA GLU A 60 17.08 11.47 18.89
C GLU A 60 16.51 11.53 20.31
N GLY A 61 17.38 11.35 21.30
CA GLY A 61 17.04 11.43 22.72
C GLY A 61 16.61 10.10 23.34
N GLU A 62 15.94 10.19 24.47
CA GLU A 62 15.47 9.07 25.30
C GLU A 62 14.01 9.28 25.72
N ILE A 63 13.22 8.22 25.63
CA ILE A 63 11.80 8.20 26.00
C ILE A 63 11.51 7.01 26.91
N GLU A 64 10.63 7.20 27.90
CA GLU A 64 10.12 6.15 28.77
C GLU A 64 8.69 5.80 28.37
N ILE A 65 8.40 4.51 28.22
CA ILE A 65 7.04 4.02 28.00
C ILE A 65 6.62 3.25 29.24
N THR A 66 5.50 3.65 29.85
CA THR A 66 4.90 2.97 30.99
C THR A 66 3.66 2.20 30.52
N SER A 67 3.66 0.87 30.69
CA SER A 67 2.52 0.01 30.37
C SER A 67 1.39 0.13 31.40
N SER A 68 0.21 -0.37 31.05
CA SER A 68 -0.96 -0.46 31.95
C SER A 68 -0.70 -1.27 33.23
N SER A 69 0.23 -2.23 33.17
CA SER A 69 0.68 -3.03 34.33
C SER A 69 1.58 -2.25 35.30
N GLY A 70 2.05 -1.07 34.89
CA GLY A 70 3.01 -0.25 35.63
C GLY A 70 4.48 -0.56 35.33
N GLU A 71 4.77 -1.51 34.44
CA GLU A 71 6.13 -1.77 33.97
C GLU A 71 6.61 -0.62 33.06
N THR A 72 7.84 -0.14 33.30
CA THR A 72 8.45 0.95 32.52
C THR A 72 9.63 0.45 31.69
N HIS A 73 9.70 0.92 30.44
CA HIS A 73 10.79 0.64 29.53
C HIS A 73 11.36 1.93 28.96
N THR A 74 12.68 2.09 29.03
CA THR A 74 13.38 3.22 28.41
C THR A 74 13.88 2.82 27.03
N ILE A 75 13.51 3.61 26.01
CA ILE A 75 14.00 3.47 24.65
C ILE A 75 14.93 4.65 24.36
N LYS A 76 16.15 4.32 23.93
CA LYS A 76 17.17 5.31 23.53
C LYS A 76 17.29 5.30 22.01
N SER A 77 17.45 6.46 21.41
CA SER A 77 17.71 6.62 19.96
C SER A 77 18.90 5.78 19.45
N SER A 78 19.91 5.54 20.29
CA SER A 78 21.07 4.70 19.97
C SER A 78 20.85 3.19 20.09
N SER A 79 19.72 2.76 20.65
CA SER A 79 19.38 1.34 20.81
C SER A 79 18.77 0.77 19.52
N SER A 80 18.80 -0.56 19.35
CA SER A 80 18.08 -1.19 18.23
C SER A 80 16.56 -1.02 18.34
N ALA A 81 16.02 -0.82 19.56
CA ALA A 81 14.59 -0.65 19.79
C ALA A 81 14.01 0.63 19.17
N SER A 82 14.83 1.67 18.94
CA SER A 82 14.38 2.92 18.28
C SER A 82 14.11 2.75 16.78
N ARG A 83 14.53 1.62 16.18
CA ARG A 83 14.27 1.33 14.76
C ARG A 83 12.83 0.90 14.51
N ARG A 84 12.09 0.53 15.55
CA ARG A 84 10.68 0.15 15.45
C ARG A 84 9.77 1.29 15.92
N PRO A 85 8.49 1.30 15.53
CA PRO A 85 7.54 2.28 16.04
C PRO A 85 7.43 2.16 17.57
N LEU A 86 7.34 3.30 18.25
CA LEU A 86 6.97 3.36 19.66
C LEU A 86 5.49 3.03 19.88
N SER A 87 4.69 3.19 18.82
CA SER A 87 3.23 3.11 18.78
C SER A 87 2.73 1.86 18.02
N GLU A 88 3.36 0.70 18.20
CA GLU A 88 3.03 -0.53 17.45
C GLU A 88 1.58 -1.03 17.59
N GLN A 89 0.87 -0.63 18.65
CA GLN A 89 -0.49 -1.08 18.94
C GLN A 89 -1.47 0.09 19.06
N THR A 90 -2.70 -0.14 18.60
CA THR A 90 -3.80 0.83 18.67
C THR A 90 -5.03 0.13 19.28
N PRO A 91 -5.62 0.65 20.38
CA PRO A 91 -5.18 1.81 21.15
C PRO A 91 -3.79 1.61 21.78
N HIS A 92 -3.03 2.67 22.03
CA HIS A 92 -1.71 2.52 22.63
C HIS A 92 -1.81 1.90 24.04
N HIS A 93 -1.05 0.84 24.32
CA HIS A 93 -1.09 0.08 25.58
C HIS A 93 -0.20 0.69 26.70
N GLY A 94 0.30 1.90 26.49
CA GLY A 94 1.15 2.60 27.45
C GLY A 94 1.24 4.10 27.19
N THR A 95 1.77 4.81 28.18
CA THR A 95 2.02 6.26 28.10
C THR A 95 3.51 6.51 27.88
N ALA A 96 3.83 7.24 26.82
CA ALA A 96 5.21 7.58 26.45
C ALA A 96 5.56 9.01 26.88
N VAL A 97 6.63 9.16 27.66
CA VAL A 97 7.09 10.45 28.22
C VAL A 97 8.56 10.65 27.90
N ALA A 98 8.90 11.81 27.34
CA ALA A 98 10.27 12.16 26.99
C ALA A 98 11.14 12.34 28.24
N ILE A 99 12.24 11.60 28.35
CA ILE A 99 13.21 11.75 29.46
C ILE A 99 14.16 12.92 29.15
N SER A 100 14.61 13.01 27.90
CA SER A 100 15.41 14.13 27.37
C SER A 100 14.60 14.94 26.38
N PRO A 101 15.10 16.08 25.85
CA PRO A 101 14.61 16.56 24.56
C PRO A 101 14.70 15.43 23.54
N ILE A 102 13.64 15.21 22.78
CA ILE A 102 13.58 14.18 21.73
C ILE A 102 13.28 14.81 20.38
N LEU A 103 13.82 14.18 19.34
CA LEU A 103 13.42 14.36 17.96
C LEU A 103 12.68 13.08 17.54
N TYR A 104 11.49 13.22 16.98
CA TYR A 104 10.67 12.10 16.55
C TYR A 104 10.01 12.42 15.21
N ILE A 105 9.54 11.38 14.53
CA ILE A 105 8.72 11.49 13.32
C ILE A 105 7.43 10.70 13.53
N SER A 106 6.36 11.14 12.86
CA SER A 106 5.07 10.45 12.79
C SER A 106 4.76 10.17 11.33
N ILE A 107 4.49 8.92 11.00
CA ILE A 107 4.21 8.50 9.63
C ILE A 107 2.91 7.71 9.60
N ASP A 108 2.03 8.03 8.66
CA ASP A 108 0.78 7.29 8.43
C ASP A 108 1.07 5.80 8.15
N SER A 109 0.54 4.92 9.01
CA SER A 109 0.76 3.47 8.90
C SER A 109 0.06 2.86 7.67
N ASP A 110 -1.08 3.40 7.24
CA ASP A 110 -1.78 2.94 6.05
C ASP A 110 -0.99 3.27 4.79
N LEU A 111 -0.33 4.44 4.76
CA LEU A 111 0.55 4.83 3.65
C LEU A 111 1.75 3.89 3.56
N VAL A 112 2.43 3.63 4.69
CA VAL A 112 3.60 2.73 4.73
C VAL A 112 3.22 1.32 4.32
N ASP A 113 2.12 0.78 4.87
CA ASP A 113 1.67 -0.57 4.52
C ASP A 113 1.22 -0.63 3.05
N THR A 114 0.60 0.42 2.51
CA THR A 114 0.33 0.53 1.07
C THR A 114 1.63 0.43 0.27
N MET A 115 2.63 1.27 0.54
CA MET A 115 3.91 1.24 -0.17
C MET A 115 4.60 -0.12 -0.10
N LEU A 116 4.58 -0.78 1.07
CA LEU A 116 5.15 -2.12 1.27
C LEU A 116 4.42 -3.17 0.44
N THR A 117 3.10 -3.12 0.44
CA THR A 117 2.26 -4.04 -0.32
C THR A 117 2.59 -3.93 -1.82
N TRP A 118 2.78 -2.70 -2.31
CA TRP A 118 3.16 -2.45 -3.70
C TRP A 118 4.59 -2.90 -4.02
N ALA A 119 5.55 -2.66 -3.11
CA ALA A 119 6.93 -3.12 -3.26
C ALA A 119 7.03 -4.66 -3.30
N GLU A 120 6.31 -5.35 -2.43
CA GLU A 120 6.23 -6.81 -2.41
C GLU A 120 5.60 -7.35 -3.71
N SER A 121 4.56 -6.70 -4.23
CA SER A 121 3.97 -7.08 -5.54
C SER A 121 4.94 -6.87 -6.71
N ALA A 122 5.77 -5.83 -6.66
CA ALA A 122 6.80 -5.57 -7.68
C ALA A 122 7.96 -6.57 -7.61
N ALA A 123 8.35 -7.00 -6.40
CA ALA A 123 9.44 -7.94 -6.17
C ALA A 123 9.08 -9.40 -6.52
N ALA A 124 7.80 -9.71 -6.74
CA ALA A 124 7.32 -11.08 -6.91
C ALA A 124 7.84 -11.77 -8.17
N GLU A 125 8.07 -11.09 -9.31
CA GLU A 125 8.54 -11.76 -10.54
C GLU A 125 9.41 -10.89 -11.48
N SER A 126 10.27 -11.60 -12.21
CA SER A 126 11.20 -11.14 -13.24
C SER A 126 10.55 -11.28 -14.63
N GLU A 127 10.62 -10.24 -15.46
CA GLU A 127 10.40 -10.23 -16.92
C GLU A 127 9.26 -11.13 -17.46
N GLU A 128 8.00 -10.64 -17.43
CA GLU A 128 6.95 -11.20 -18.29
C GLU A 128 6.68 -10.31 -19.51
N VAL A 129 6.80 -10.91 -20.70
CA VAL A 129 6.48 -10.31 -21.99
C VAL A 129 4.97 -10.49 -22.25
N ILE A 130 4.20 -9.40 -22.19
CA ILE A 130 2.80 -9.41 -22.60
C ILE A 130 2.74 -9.53 -24.13
N MET A 131 2.36 -10.70 -24.65
CA MET A 131 2.18 -10.91 -26.10
C MET A 131 0.75 -10.57 -26.52
N SER A 132 0.60 -9.60 -27.42
CA SER A 132 -0.60 -9.43 -28.25
C SER A 132 -0.22 -9.45 -29.73
N GLY A 133 -1.09 -10.03 -30.57
CA GLY A 133 -0.80 -10.53 -31.91
C GLY A 133 -0.12 -9.57 -32.91
N ASN A 134 0.61 -10.21 -33.83
CA ASN A 134 1.34 -9.72 -35.03
C ASN A 134 2.30 -8.54 -34.92
N ASP A 135 2.26 -7.72 -33.87
CA ASP A 135 3.24 -6.68 -33.58
C ASP A 135 3.74 -6.84 -32.14
N ILE A 136 4.99 -7.24 -31.96
CA ILE A 136 5.60 -7.41 -30.63
C ILE A 136 5.74 -6.01 -30.00
N ILE A 137 4.90 -5.69 -29.02
CA ILE A 137 5.05 -4.53 -28.13
C ILE A 137 5.62 -5.08 -26.82
N ASN A 138 6.88 -4.77 -26.53
CA ASN A 138 7.53 -5.21 -25.31
C ASN A 138 7.16 -4.23 -24.19
N ILE A 139 6.26 -4.62 -23.30
CA ILE A 139 5.90 -3.82 -22.12
C ILE A 139 6.72 -4.34 -20.96
N ASP A 140 7.47 -3.45 -20.32
CA ASP A 140 8.13 -3.78 -19.06
C ASP A 140 7.10 -3.70 -17.92
N THR A 141 6.65 -4.87 -17.48
CA THR A 141 5.66 -5.03 -16.40
C THR A 141 6.13 -4.42 -15.07
N SER A 142 7.45 -4.33 -14.83
CA SER A 142 7.98 -3.68 -13.63
C SER A 142 7.85 -2.15 -13.70
N SER A 143 8.16 -1.58 -14.86
CA SER A 143 7.99 -0.14 -15.16
C SER A 143 6.52 0.26 -15.05
N LEU A 144 5.62 -0.56 -15.59
CA LEU A 144 4.18 -0.33 -15.50
C LEU A 144 3.64 -0.38 -14.06
N LYS A 145 4.12 -1.33 -13.23
CA LYS A 145 3.78 -1.38 -11.80
C LYS A 145 4.18 -0.08 -11.10
N ASN A 146 5.41 0.40 -11.30
CA ASN A 146 5.89 1.65 -10.70
C ASN A 146 5.07 2.87 -11.16
N LYS A 147 4.69 2.93 -12.44
CA LYS A 147 3.83 3.97 -12.98
C LYS A 147 2.45 3.98 -12.32
N LEU A 148 1.84 2.81 -12.17
CA LEU A 148 0.52 2.65 -11.52
C LEU A 148 0.55 2.96 -10.02
N GLN A 149 1.64 2.66 -9.31
CA GLN A 149 1.84 3.02 -7.89
C GLN A 149 1.70 4.53 -7.63
N ASN A 150 2.20 5.32 -8.57
CA ASN A 150 2.22 6.78 -8.46
C ASN A 150 0.88 7.43 -8.81
N SER A 151 -0.09 6.66 -9.34
CA SER A 151 -1.44 7.17 -9.60
C SER A 151 -2.29 7.18 -8.31
N PRO A 152 -2.80 8.34 -7.86
CA PRO A 152 -3.57 8.47 -6.62
C PRO A 152 -4.81 7.55 -6.54
N ASN A 153 -5.41 7.24 -7.70
CA ASN A 153 -6.59 6.38 -7.79
C ASN A 153 -6.24 4.88 -7.68
N PHE A 154 -5.02 4.50 -8.05
CA PHE A 154 -4.56 3.12 -8.02
C PHE A 154 -3.98 2.71 -6.68
N ARG A 155 -3.49 3.65 -5.85
CA ARG A 155 -3.08 3.37 -4.45
C ARG A 155 -4.14 2.63 -3.61
N LYS A 156 -5.41 2.71 -4.01
CA LYS A 156 -6.55 2.06 -3.35
C LYS A 156 -6.89 0.67 -3.89
N LEU A 157 -6.25 0.22 -4.97
CA LEU A 157 -6.47 -1.13 -5.47
C LEU A 157 -5.97 -2.16 -4.45
N PRO A 158 -6.74 -3.23 -4.20
CA PRO A 158 -6.23 -4.38 -3.47
C PRO A 158 -4.99 -4.90 -4.20
N ALA A 159 -3.89 -5.13 -3.48
CA ALA A 159 -2.66 -5.51 -4.15
C ALA A 159 -2.71 -6.87 -4.86
N ALA A 160 -3.56 -7.76 -4.35
CA ALA A 160 -3.96 -9.01 -5.00
C ALA A 160 -4.48 -8.82 -6.44
N ASN A 161 -5.03 -7.64 -6.73
CA ASN A 161 -5.63 -7.33 -8.02
C ASN A 161 -4.63 -6.66 -8.96
N ILE A 162 -3.41 -6.30 -8.52
CA ILE A 162 -2.42 -5.64 -9.37
C ILE A 162 -1.90 -6.61 -10.45
N ASP A 163 -1.55 -7.84 -10.09
CA ASP A 163 -1.05 -8.80 -11.09
C ASP A 163 -2.16 -9.17 -12.08
N LEU A 164 -3.38 -9.37 -11.57
CA LEU A 164 -4.57 -9.61 -12.40
C LEU A 164 -4.92 -8.42 -13.30
N LEU A 165 -4.67 -7.19 -12.84
CA LEU A 165 -4.82 -5.96 -13.62
C LEU A 165 -3.86 -5.95 -14.80
N LEU A 166 -2.58 -6.22 -14.55
CA LEU A 166 -1.52 -6.19 -15.57
C LEU A 166 -1.75 -7.26 -16.64
N GLU A 167 -2.14 -8.47 -16.24
CA GLU A 167 -2.50 -9.56 -17.17
C GLU A 167 -3.64 -9.16 -18.11
N LYS A 168 -4.57 -8.32 -17.63
CA LYS A 168 -5.78 -7.90 -18.37
C LYS A 168 -5.61 -6.61 -19.15
N MET A 169 -4.47 -5.94 -19.06
CA MET A 169 -4.21 -4.72 -19.82
C MET A 169 -3.84 -5.03 -21.27
N GLU A 170 -4.45 -4.29 -22.19
CA GLU A 170 -4.18 -4.40 -23.62
C GLU A 170 -3.36 -3.21 -24.12
N PRO A 171 -2.20 -3.42 -24.77
CA PRO A 171 -1.51 -2.33 -25.46
C PRO A 171 -2.26 -1.88 -26.70
N ILE A 172 -2.30 -0.56 -26.91
CA ILE A 172 -2.77 0.08 -28.14
C ILE A 172 -1.75 1.15 -28.57
N ARG A 173 -1.47 1.22 -29.87
CA ARG A 173 -0.67 2.30 -30.45
C ARG A 173 -1.58 3.41 -30.92
N ILE A 174 -1.19 4.65 -30.67
CA ILE A 174 -1.97 5.83 -31.04
C ILE A 174 -1.05 6.87 -31.66
N CYS A 175 -1.51 7.51 -32.75
CA CYS A 175 -0.79 8.60 -33.37
C CYS A 175 -1.08 9.97 -32.74
N ALA A 176 -0.13 10.90 -32.88
CA ALA A 176 -0.31 12.29 -32.50
C ALA A 176 -1.56 12.89 -33.16
N GLY A 177 -2.35 13.62 -32.38
CA GLY A 177 -3.60 14.26 -32.81
C GLY A 177 -4.84 13.36 -32.71
N GLU A 178 -4.70 12.07 -32.42
CA GLU A 178 -5.86 11.20 -32.23
C GLU A 178 -6.56 11.45 -30.88
N THR A 179 -7.89 11.41 -30.92
CA THR A 179 -8.74 11.54 -29.73
C THR A 179 -9.07 10.15 -29.17
N ILE A 180 -8.72 9.92 -27.89
CA ILE A 180 -8.94 8.66 -27.18
C ILE A 180 -10.30 8.64 -26.50
N ILE A 181 -10.65 9.76 -25.87
CA ILE A 181 -11.90 9.95 -25.13
C ILE A 181 -12.50 11.25 -25.65
N ARG A 182 -13.81 11.27 -25.92
CA ARG A 182 -14.55 12.52 -26.12
C ARG A 182 -15.43 12.79 -24.92
N GLN A 183 -15.49 14.06 -24.53
CA GLN A 183 -16.44 14.52 -23.52
C GLN A 183 -17.87 14.18 -23.95
N GLY A 184 -18.66 13.67 -23.01
CA GLY A 184 -20.05 13.26 -23.23
C GLY A 184 -20.23 11.81 -23.71
N ASP A 185 -19.15 11.12 -24.11
CA ASP A 185 -19.23 9.69 -24.47
C ASP A 185 -19.45 8.83 -23.23
N GLU A 186 -19.87 7.58 -23.43
CA GLU A 186 -19.97 6.59 -22.36
C GLU A 186 -18.57 6.11 -21.91
N GLY A 187 -18.44 5.77 -20.63
CA GLY A 187 -17.22 5.19 -20.08
C GLY A 187 -17.09 3.71 -20.44
N ASP A 188 -16.07 3.34 -21.22
CA ASP A 188 -15.84 1.98 -21.72
C ASP A 188 -14.49 1.37 -21.30
N TYR A 189 -13.43 2.17 -21.28
CA TYR A 189 -12.08 1.77 -20.90
C TYR A 189 -11.41 2.75 -19.92
N PHE A 190 -10.49 2.20 -19.13
CA PHE A 190 -9.48 2.91 -18.36
C PHE A 190 -8.16 2.88 -19.13
N TYR A 191 -7.33 3.92 -19.03
CA TYR A 191 -6.08 4.05 -19.78
C TYR A 191 -4.88 4.46 -18.92
N VAL A 192 -3.70 3.93 -19.28
CA VAL A 192 -2.38 4.34 -18.77
C VAL A 192 -1.52 4.76 -19.95
N ILE A 193 -0.81 5.89 -19.82
CA ILE A 193 0.16 6.33 -20.82
C ILE A 193 1.48 5.58 -20.58
N GLU A 194 1.76 4.59 -21.43
CA GLU A 194 3.03 3.87 -21.37
C GLU A 194 4.15 4.68 -22.03
N GLN A 195 3.84 5.27 -23.18
CA GLN A 195 4.74 6.13 -23.95
C GLN A 195 3.98 7.31 -24.56
N GLY A 196 4.57 8.50 -24.53
CA GLY A 196 4.04 9.72 -25.15
C GLY A 196 3.34 10.68 -24.20
N GLU A 197 2.61 11.65 -24.77
CA GLU A 197 1.96 12.74 -24.05
C GLU A 197 0.53 12.94 -24.55
N ALA A 198 -0.39 13.27 -23.66
CA ALA A 198 -1.78 13.55 -23.95
C ALA A 198 -2.22 14.89 -23.35
N LEU A 199 -3.24 15.49 -23.96
CA LEU A 199 -3.89 16.70 -23.49
C LEU A 199 -5.34 16.39 -23.13
N VAL A 200 -5.74 16.75 -21.93
CA VAL A 200 -7.12 16.73 -21.47
C VAL A 200 -7.72 18.11 -21.66
N THR A 201 -8.86 18.20 -22.33
CA THR A 201 -9.62 19.43 -22.52
C THR A 201 -11.06 19.24 -22.03
N ARG A 202 -11.57 20.20 -21.26
CA ARG A 202 -12.98 20.20 -20.80
C ARG A 202 -13.67 21.46 -21.26
N THR A 203 -14.82 21.32 -21.91
CA THR A 203 -15.72 22.43 -22.25
C THR A 203 -16.83 22.50 -21.21
N THR A 204 -17.01 23.65 -20.57
CA THR A 204 -18.14 23.89 -19.65
C THR A 204 -19.33 24.42 -20.43
N ASP A 205 -20.47 23.71 -20.41
CA ASP A 205 -21.70 24.15 -21.08
C ASP A 205 -22.41 25.33 -20.37
N ASP A 206 -21.85 25.81 -19.25
CA ASP A 206 -22.37 26.92 -18.46
C ASP A 206 -21.46 28.16 -18.62
N ASP A 207 -21.63 28.89 -19.72
CA ASP A 207 -21.67 30.35 -19.61
C ASP A 207 -22.35 30.98 -20.83
N ASN A 208 -23.50 31.63 -20.59
CA ASN A 208 -24.14 32.58 -21.51
C ASN A 208 -23.31 33.86 -21.72
N ASN A 209 -21.98 33.77 -21.59
CA ASN A 209 -21.05 34.89 -21.56
C ASN A 209 -19.75 34.62 -22.31
N GLY A 210 -19.80 33.90 -23.42
CA GLY A 210 -18.90 34.09 -24.57
C GLY A 210 -17.39 33.89 -24.37
N ASP A 211 -16.95 33.34 -23.25
CA ASP A 211 -15.57 32.93 -23.01
C ASP A 211 -15.61 31.48 -22.55
N ASP A 212 -15.47 30.55 -23.50
CA ASP A 212 -15.39 29.12 -23.21
C ASP A 212 -14.10 28.88 -22.41
N ALA A 213 -14.20 28.83 -21.08
CA ALA A 213 -13.09 28.47 -20.22
C ALA A 213 -12.76 26.99 -20.44
N ILE A 214 -11.77 26.72 -21.30
CA ILE A 214 -11.27 25.36 -21.55
C ILE A 214 -10.22 25.05 -20.50
N ASP A 215 -10.56 24.17 -19.55
CA ASP A 215 -9.56 23.60 -18.67
C ASP A 215 -8.64 22.67 -19.49
N MET A 216 -7.33 22.89 -19.35
CA MET A 216 -6.31 22.14 -20.08
C MET A 216 -5.32 21.50 -19.10
N ILE A 217 -5.21 20.18 -19.13
CA ILE A 217 -4.28 19.41 -18.30
C ILE A 217 -3.40 18.55 -19.22
N HIS A 218 -2.08 18.67 -19.07
CA HIS A 218 -1.13 17.83 -19.79
C HIS A 218 -0.86 16.56 -18.98
N LEU A 219 -0.89 15.42 -19.66
CA LEU A 219 -0.59 14.10 -19.13
C LEU A 219 0.65 13.55 -19.82
N SER A 220 1.60 13.06 -19.05
CA SER A 220 2.84 12.43 -19.53
C SER A 220 2.84 10.94 -19.26
N GLU A 221 3.91 10.26 -19.68
CA GLU A 221 4.18 8.86 -19.34
C GLU A 221 3.96 8.57 -17.84
N GLY A 222 3.30 7.45 -17.55
CA GLY A 222 2.87 7.04 -16.22
C GLY A 222 1.53 7.63 -15.77
N SER A 223 1.00 8.65 -16.46
CA SER A 223 -0.31 9.20 -16.14
C SER A 223 -1.43 8.23 -16.49
N THR A 224 -2.49 8.27 -15.69
CA THR A 224 -3.70 7.48 -15.88
C THR A 224 -4.89 8.36 -16.20
N PHE A 225 -5.85 7.89 -16.98
CA PHE A 225 -7.08 8.63 -17.27
C PHE A 225 -8.27 7.73 -17.62
N GLY A 226 -9.48 8.30 -17.52
CA GLY A 226 -10.73 7.65 -17.90
C GLY A 226 -11.42 6.88 -16.76
N GLU A 227 -10.86 6.85 -15.56
CA GLU A 227 -11.41 6.17 -14.39
C GLU A 227 -12.74 6.76 -13.89
N SER A 228 -12.92 8.08 -13.99
CA SER A 228 -14.07 8.77 -13.38
C SER A 228 -15.41 8.30 -13.95
N ALA A 229 -15.49 8.08 -15.26
CA ALA A 229 -16.71 7.60 -15.93
C ALA A 229 -17.02 6.13 -15.63
N LEU A 230 -16.00 5.33 -15.28
CA LEU A 230 -16.21 3.93 -14.89
C LEU A 230 -16.73 3.82 -13.46
N ILE A 231 -16.28 4.70 -12.56
CA ILE A 231 -16.63 4.68 -11.14
C ILE A 231 -17.99 5.33 -10.89
N SER A 232 -18.23 6.49 -11.51
CA SER A 232 -19.42 7.31 -11.21
C SER A 232 -20.62 7.02 -12.11
N ASP A 233 -20.45 6.14 -13.11
CA ASP A 233 -21.43 5.82 -14.16
C ASP A 233 -22.00 7.05 -14.88
N ASN A 234 -21.25 8.16 -14.84
CA ASN A 234 -21.54 9.38 -15.61
C ASN A 234 -20.78 9.34 -16.95
N PRO A 235 -21.26 10.08 -17.97
CA PRO A 235 -20.51 10.29 -19.20
C PRO A 235 -19.11 10.88 -18.95
N ARG A 236 -18.22 10.69 -19.93
CA ARG A 236 -16.86 11.25 -19.94
C ARG A 236 -16.91 12.76 -19.69
N ASN A 237 -16.20 13.21 -18.66
CA ASN A 237 -16.23 14.60 -18.21
C ASN A 237 -15.27 15.54 -18.97
N ALA A 238 -14.42 14.99 -19.84
CA ALA A 238 -13.43 15.73 -20.62
C ALA A 238 -13.05 14.92 -21.88
N THR A 239 -12.48 15.61 -22.86
CA THR A 239 -11.87 15.04 -24.06
C THR A 239 -10.38 14.80 -23.80
N VAL A 240 -9.83 13.67 -24.25
CA VAL A 240 -8.41 13.35 -24.15
C VAL A 240 -7.85 13.05 -25.53
N SER A 241 -6.82 13.78 -25.95
CA SER A 241 -6.18 13.60 -27.26
C SER A 241 -4.66 13.51 -27.13
N MET A 242 -4.04 12.60 -27.90
CA MET A 242 -2.60 12.43 -27.92
C MET A 242 -1.91 13.63 -28.57
N GLN A 243 -0.86 14.15 -27.94
CA GLN A 243 -0.01 15.22 -28.48
C GLN A 243 1.17 14.64 -29.27
N THR A 244 1.60 13.43 -28.93
CA THR A 244 2.70 12.71 -29.58
C THR A 244 2.26 11.31 -29.99
N ASN A 245 3.02 10.65 -30.87
CA ASN A 245 2.83 9.22 -31.10
C ASN A 245 3.18 8.48 -29.81
N GLY A 246 2.37 7.49 -29.45
CA GLY A 246 2.52 6.82 -28.17
C GLY A 246 1.92 5.43 -28.11
N VAL A 247 2.11 4.82 -26.95
CA VAL A 247 1.52 3.54 -26.57
C VAL A 247 0.69 3.77 -25.32
N LEU A 248 -0.57 3.36 -25.36
CA LEU A 248 -1.44 3.32 -24.19
C LEU A 248 -1.68 1.88 -23.80
N LEU A 249 -1.89 1.66 -22.52
CA LEU A 249 -2.45 0.42 -22.00
C LEU A 249 -3.89 0.69 -21.63
N ARG A 250 -4.81 -0.17 -22.08
CA ARG A 250 -6.23 -0.03 -21.77
C ARG A 250 -6.78 -1.23 -21.03
N LEU A 251 -7.76 -0.99 -20.19
CA LEU A 251 -8.51 -2.00 -19.45
C LEU A 251 -10.00 -1.73 -19.56
N ASN A 252 -10.79 -2.73 -19.96
CA ASN A 252 -12.23 -2.55 -20.12
C ASN A 252 -12.96 -2.32 -18.78
N LYS A 253 -14.14 -1.68 -18.83
CA LYS A 253 -14.98 -1.35 -17.65
C LYS A 253 -15.26 -2.55 -16.75
N GLU A 254 -15.58 -3.71 -17.32
CA GLU A 254 -15.91 -4.90 -16.52
C GLU A 254 -14.72 -5.38 -15.68
N ASN A 255 -13.54 -5.48 -16.31
CA ASN A 255 -12.31 -5.87 -15.63
C ASN A 255 -11.91 -4.80 -14.62
N PHE A 256 -11.98 -3.50 -14.98
CA PHE A 256 -11.71 -2.41 -14.06
C PHE A 256 -12.59 -2.50 -12.80
N LEU A 257 -13.90 -2.66 -12.95
CA LEU A 257 -14.83 -2.77 -11.83
C LEU A 257 -14.59 -4.03 -10.98
N LYS A 258 -14.28 -5.17 -11.60
CA LYS A 258 -13.90 -6.40 -10.87
C LYS A 258 -12.63 -6.22 -10.05
N LEU A 259 -11.66 -5.46 -10.58
CA LEU A 259 -10.39 -5.19 -9.90
C LEU A 259 -10.53 -4.11 -8.82
N MET A 260 -11.48 -3.20 -8.96
CA MET A 260 -11.85 -2.23 -7.92
C MET A 260 -12.68 -2.86 -6.79
N GLN A 261 -13.30 -4.03 -7.02
CA GLN A 261 -14.00 -4.76 -5.97
C GLN A 261 -12.97 -5.46 -5.07
N GLU A 262 -13.06 -5.20 -3.76
CA GLU A 262 -12.37 -6.05 -2.79
C GLU A 262 -12.89 -7.48 -2.96
N PRO A 263 -12.01 -8.48 -3.12
CA PRO A 263 -12.46 -9.85 -3.12
C PRO A 263 -13.24 -10.12 -1.84
N THR A 264 -14.35 -10.85 -1.96
CA THR A 264 -15.20 -11.19 -0.82
C THR A 264 -14.40 -12.11 0.09
N GLN A 265 -13.81 -11.54 1.13
CA GLN A 265 -12.96 -12.26 2.07
C GLN A 265 -13.72 -12.57 3.34
N ASP A 266 -13.46 -13.75 3.88
CA ASP A 266 -13.93 -14.14 5.20
C ASP A 266 -13.08 -13.43 6.27
N TRP A 267 -13.50 -12.23 6.64
CA TRP A 267 -12.88 -11.47 7.73
C TRP A 267 -13.33 -12.02 9.08
N VAL A 268 -12.36 -12.31 9.95
CA VAL A 268 -12.60 -12.82 11.31
C VAL A 268 -11.97 -11.88 12.34
N ASN A 269 -12.65 -11.64 13.45
CA ASN A 269 -12.01 -10.96 14.59
C ASN A 269 -11.07 -11.92 15.35
N TYR A 270 -10.25 -11.39 16.26
CA TYR A 270 -9.28 -12.20 17.00
C TYR A 270 -9.90 -13.39 17.75
N ASN A 271 -11.07 -13.21 18.38
CA ASN A 271 -11.74 -14.30 19.11
C ASN A 271 -12.23 -15.42 18.18
N GLU A 272 -12.80 -15.05 17.03
CA GLU A 272 -13.21 -15.99 16.00
C GLU A 272 -12.01 -16.73 15.41
N ALA A 273 -10.92 -16.01 15.16
CA ALA A 273 -9.69 -16.58 14.65
C ALA A 273 -9.11 -17.60 15.63
N MET A 274 -9.02 -17.27 16.92
CA MET A 274 -8.56 -18.20 17.95
C MET A 274 -9.46 -19.45 18.08
N ASN A 275 -10.76 -19.31 17.91
CA ASN A 275 -11.67 -20.47 17.85
C ASN A 275 -11.38 -21.38 16.65
N LYS A 276 -10.98 -20.83 15.50
CA LYS A 276 -10.56 -21.61 14.34
C LYS A 276 -9.18 -22.24 14.56
N ILE A 277 -8.22 -21.52 15.13
CA ILE A 277 -6.87 -22.03 15.46
C ILE A 277 -6.96 -23.21 16.43
N ASN A 278 -7.79 -23.10 17.47
CA ASN A 278 -8.05 -24.20 18.42
C ASN A 278 -8.69 -25.43 17.78
N LYS A 279 -9.30 -25.29 16.60
CA LYS A 279 -9.85 -26.39 15.80
C LYS A 279 -8.88 -26.91 14.73
N GLY A 280 -7.64 -26.43 14.71
CA GLY A 280 -6.58 -26.87 13.80
C GLY A 280 -6.32 -25.93 12.61
N ALA A 281 -6.88 -24.72 12.60
CA ALA A 281 -6.47 -23.70 11.64
C ALA A 281 -5.02 -23.27 11.86
N VAL A 282 -4.41 -22.66 10.84
CA VAL A 282 -3.00 -22.27 10.85
C VAL A 282 -2.87 -20.78 10.58
N TRP A 283 -2.12 -20.08 11.44
CA TRP A 283 -1.74 -18.68 11.23
C TRP A 283 -0.74 -18.54 10.08
N ILE A 284 -1.00 -17.60 9.17
CA ILE A 284 -0.05 -17.16 8.14
C ILE A 284 0.30 -15.70 8.39
N ASP A 285 1.55 -15.44 8.77
CA ASP A 285 2.11 -14.09 8.77
C ASP A 285 2.52 -13.71 7.35
N THR A 286 1.89 -12.67 6.80
CA THR A 286 2.13 -12.24 5.43
C THR A 286 3.11 -11.07 5.31
N ARG A 287 3.73 -10.68 6.42
CA ARG A 287 4.78 -9.65 6.44
C ARG A 287 6.12 -10.22 5.98
N SER A 288 7.11 -9.35 5.82
CA SER A 288 8.47 -9.73 5.45
C SER A 288 9.09 -10.72 6.44
N HIS A 289 10.09 -11.47 6.01
CA HIS A 289 10.88 -12.33 6.91
C HIS A 289 11.49 -11.55 8.08
N ALA A 290 11.91 -10.30 7.85
CA ALA A 290 12.50 -9.47 8.90
C ALA A 290 11.47 -9.09 9.98
N ASP A 291 10.25 -8.74 9.58
CA ASP A 291 9.17 -8.43 10.52
C ASP A 291 8.77 -9.67 11.33
N PHE A 292 8.65 -10.83 10.65
CA PHE A 292 8.32 -12.10 11.30
C PHE A 292 9.35 -12.48 12.38
N ASN A 293 10.63 -12.41 12.05
CA ASN A 293 11.71 -12.76 12.98
C ASN A 293 11.77 -11.81 14.19
N SER A 294 11.32 -10.55 14.01
CA SER A 294 11.28 -9.54 15.07
C SER A 294 10.14 -9.75 16.08
N GLY A 295 9.16 -10.58 15.73
CA GLY A 295 8.03 -10.95 16.57
C GLY A 295 6.82 -11.39 15.74
N HIS A 296 6.25 -12.55 16.05
CA HIS A 296 5.11 -13.13 15.33
C HIS A 296 4.22 -13.95 16.27
N LEU A 297 3.00 -14.28 15.82
CA LEU A 297 2.09 -15.14 16.60
C LEU A 297 2.61 -16.56 16.72
N ALA A 298 2.45 -17.15 17.91
CA ALA A 298 2.87 -18.52 18.17
C ALA A 298 2.31 -19.50 17.12
N CYS A 299 3.18 -20.39 16.63
CA CYS A 299 2.87 -21.39 15.60
C CYS A 299 2.48 -20.83 14.23
N ALA A 300 2.66 -19.52 13.98
CA ALA A 300 2.47 -18.96 12.66
C ALA A 300 3.55 -19.46 11.68
N ILE A 301 3.14 -19.69 10.43
CA ILE A 301 4.07 -19.84 9.31
C ILE A 301 4.24 -18.49 8.64
N ASN A 302 5.45 -18.16 8.20
CA ASN A 302 5.68 -16.95 7.43
C ASN A 302 5.60 -17.24 5.92
N ILE A 303 4.69 -16.55 5.25
CA ILE A 303 4.56 -16.51 3.79
C ILE A 303 4.41 -15.04 3.43
N PRO A 304 5.53 -14.31 3.24
CA PRO A 304 5.49 -12.94 2.75
C PRO A 304 4.62 -12.84 1.48
N MET A 305 3.91 -11.73 1.31
CA MET A 305 2.91 -11.60 0.24
C MET A 305 3.50 -11.87 -1.16
N ASN A 306 4.71 -11.40 -1.42
CA ASN A 306 5.43 -11.62 -2.68
C ASN A 306 5.74 -13.10 -2.98
N GLU A 307 5.74 -13.96 -1.96
CA GLU A 307 5.93 -15.40 -2.12
C GLU A 307 4.62 -16.19 -2.20
N ALA A 308 3.47 -15.54 -2.01
CA ALA A 308 2.18 -16.20 -1.87
C ALA A 308 1.87 -17.12 -3.06
N HIS A 309 2.06 -16.67 -4.30
CA HIS A 309 1.83 -17.49 -5.51
C HIS A 309 2.63 -18.79 -5.50
N ARG A 310 3.96 -18.68 -5.27
CA ARG A 310 4.89 -19.82 -5.25
C ARG A 310 4.61 -20.78 -4.09
N ARG A 311 4.30 -20.23 -2.91
CA ARG A 311 4.11 -21.01 -1.68
C ARG A 311 2.74 -21.67 -1.59
N SER A 312 1.72 -21.13 -2.25
CA SER A 312 0.33 -21.63 -2.22
C SER A 312 0.22 -23.08 -2.66
N GLN A 313 1.00 -23.51 -3.67
CA GLN A 313 0.94 -24.88 -4.22
C GLN A 313 1.37 -25.98 -3.23
N GLY A 314 2.15 -25.62 -2.21
CA GLY A 314 2.66 -26.56 -1.20
C GLY A 314 1.82 -26.64 0.07
N LEU A 315 0.72 -25.88 0.16
CA LEU A 315 -0.13 -25.84 1.34
C LEU A 315 -1.14 -27.00 1.34
N ASP A 316 -1.51 -27.42 2.55
CA ASP A 316 -2.44 -28.52 2.80
C ASP A 316 -3.88 -28.02 2.61
N SER A 317 -4.52 -28.46 1.52
CA SER A 317 -5.89 -28.06 1.17
C SER A 317 -6.96 -28.55 2.16
N SER A 318 -6.61 -29.39 3.14
CA SER A 318 -7.53 -29.81 4.21
C SER A 318 -7.57 -28.84 5.39
N LYS A 319 -6.66 -27.86 5.44
CA LYS A 319 -6.56 -26.91 6.54
C LYS A 319 -7.23 -25.57 6.23
N HIS A 320 -7.74 -24.96 7.29
CA HIS A 320 -8.14 -23.55 7.29
C HIS A 320 -6.91 -22.69 7.60
N TYR A 321 -6.63 -21.69 6.77
CA TYR A 321 -5.57 -20.72 7.01
C TYR A 321 -6.12 -19.37 7.44
N ILE A 322 -5.46 -18.69 8.38
CA ILE A 322 -5.83 -17.34 8.80
C ILE A 322 -4.65 -16.42 8.54
N CYS A 323 -4.79 -15.55 7.54
CA CYS A 323 -3.76 -14.59 7.17
C CYS A 323 -3.83 -13.36 8.07
N TYR A 324 -2.68 -12.87 8.51
CA TYR A 324 -2.57 -11.59 9.21
C TYR A 324 -1.34 -10.81 8.75
N CYS A 325 -1.43 -9.49 8.86
CA CYS A 325 -0.31 -8.56 8.68
C CYS A 325 -0.49 -7.38 9.64
N GLN A 326 0.19 -6.25 9.40
CA GLN A 326 0.07 -5.08 10.27
C GLN A 326 -1.35 -4.49 10.28
N THR A 327 -1.97 -4.29 9.11
CA THR A 327 -3.24 -3.55 8.97
C THR A 327 -4.42 -4.42 8.48
N GLY A 328 -4.12 -5.62 7.96
CA GLY A 328 -5.07 -6.45 7.20
C GLY A 328 -4.90 -6.35 5.67
N ARG A 329 -4.16 -5.37 5.12
CA ARG A 329 -4.07 -5.15 3.66
C ARG A 329 -3.19 -6.16 2.91
N ARG A 330 -1.99 -6.47 3.41
CA ARG A 330 -1.15 -7.54 2.81
C ARG A 330 -1.76 -8.92 2.98
N SER A 331 -2.41 -9.14 4.13
CA SER A 331 -3.03 -10.43 4.44
C SER A 331 -4.31 -10.67 3.66
N SER A 332 -5.08 -9.63 3.35
CA SER A 332 -6.18 -9.71 2.40
C SER A 332 -5.67 -10.13 1.02
N ALA A 333 -4.64 -9.47 0.49
CA ALA A 333 -4.08 -9.83 -0.81
C ALA A 333 -3.58 -11.28 -0.85
N THR A 334 -2.85 -11.69 0.18
CA THR A 334 -2.37 -13.08 0.32
C THR A 334 -3.52 -14.09 0.40
N ALA A 335 -4.57 -13.79 1.18
CA ALA A 335 -5.74 -14.66 1.31
C ALA A 335 -6.49 -14.81 -0.01
N PHE A 336 -6.60 -13.73 -0.80
CA PHE A 336 -7.14 -13.81 -2.15
C PHE A 336 -6.32 -14.75 -3.02
N ILE A 337 -4.99 -14.60 -3.07
CA ILE A 337 -4.10 -15.47 -3.86
C ILE A 337 -4.30 -16.93 -3.45
N LEU A 338 -4.23 -17.22 -2.15
CA LEU A 338 -4.43 -18.57 -1.60
C LEU A 338 -5.80 -19.16 -1.98
N SER A 339 -6.86 -18.35 -1.97
CA SER A 339 -8.21 -18.78 -2.39
C SER A 339 -8.29 -19.19 -3.86
N GLN A 340 -7.50 -18.57 -4.74
CA GLN A 340 -7.42 -18.96 -6.16
C GLN A 340 -6.81 -20.36 -6.34
N TYR A 341 -6.01 -20.81 -5.38
CA TYR A 341 -5.48 -22.18 -5.32
C TYR A 341 -6.42 -23.16 -4.59
N GLY A 342 -7.65 -22.74 -4.26
CA GLY A 342 -8.67 -23.58 -3.63
C GLY A 342 -8.48 -23.82 -2.13
N LEU A 343 -7.69 -22.99 -1.46
CA LEU A 343 -7.47 -23.06 -0.02
C LEU A 343 -8.58 -22.33 0.74
N GLU A 344 -8.98 -22.87 1.89
CA GLU A 344 -9.93 -22.20 2.80
C GLU A 344 -9.17 -21.18 3.65
N VAL A 345 -9.43 -19.89 3.43
CA VAL A 345 -8.66 -18.81 4.06
C VAL A 345 -9.58 -17.73 4.63
N SER A 346 -9.25 -17.27 5.84
CA SER A 346 -9.81 -16.09 6.47
C SER A 346 -8.73 -15.02 6.68
N VAL A 347 -9.14 -13.78 6.89
CA VAL A 347 -8.23 -12.65 7.19
C VAL A 347 -8.51 -12.13 8.58
N LEU A 348 -7.46 -11.94 9.38
CA LEU A 348 -7.58 -11.30 10.69
C LEU A 348 -7.94 -9.82 10.49
N LYS A 349 -9.13 -9.45 10.94
CA LYS A 349 -9.64 -8.09 10.89
C LYS A 349 -8.78 -7.15 11.74
N ASP A 350 -8.51 -5.95 11.21
CA ASP A 350 -7.76 -4.88 11.86
C ASP A 350 -6.27 -5.23 12.15
N GLY A 351 -5.77 -6.35 11.61
CA GLY A 351 -4.36 -6.74 11.69
C GLY A 351 -3.85 -7.04 13.10
N LEU A 352 -2.52 -6.96 13.29
CA LEU A 352 -1.85 -7.18 14.57
C LEU A 352 -2.31 -6.25 15.71
N PRO A 353 -2.62 -4.96 15.48
CA PRO A 353 -3.14 -4.08 16.53
C PRO A 353 -4.43 -4.60 17.21
N SER A 354 -5.19 -5.47 16.55
CA SER A 354 -6.42 -6.08 17.11
C SER A 354 -6.19 -7.13 18.20
N ILE A 355 -4.92 -7.50 18.44
CA ILE A 355 -4.53 -8.60 19.32
C ILE A 355 -4.11 -8.07 20.68
N ASP A 356 -4.72 -8.59 21.74
CA ASP A 356 -4.36 -8.28 23.13
C ASP A 356 -3.09 -9.07 23.53
N THR A 357 -2.01 -8.36 23.87
CA THR A 357 -0.62 -8.83 23.76
C THR A 357 -0.05 -9.62 24.94
N ASP A 358 -0.81 -9.85 26.01
CA ASP A 358 -0.28 -10.61 27.15
C ASP A 358 0.03 -12.10 26.84
N ILE A 359 -0.29 -12.61 25.64
CA ILE A 359 -0.39 -14.06 25.42
C ILE A 359 0.56 -14.66 24.34
N GLU A 360 0.88 -14.04 23.18
CA GLU A 360 1.29 -14.90 22.04
C GLU A 360 2.40 -14.44 21.07
N MET A 361 3.18 -13.39 21.34
CA MET A 361 4.30 -13.05 20.44
C MET A 361 5.61 -13.78 20.79
N VAL A 362 6.16 -14.52 19.82
CA VAL A 362 7.44 -15.22 19.93
C VAL A 362 8.47 -14.51 19.03
N ALA A 363 9.69 -14.31 19.53
CA ALA A 363 10.83 -13.85 18.73
C ALA A 363 11.79 -15.02 18.50
N GLU A 364 12.31 -15.17 17.28
CA GLU A 364 13.40 -16.13 17.04
C GLU A 364 14.72 -15.54 17.57
N ALA A 365 15.43 -16.30 18.40
CA ALA A 365 16.73 -15.89 18.91
C ALA A 365 17.72 -15.73 17.73
N SER A 366 18.35 -14.56 17.66
CA SER A 366 19.33 -14.16 16.62
C SER A 366 20.55 -15.07 16.54
#